data_AF-A0A7W2M5M6-F1
#
_entry.id   AF-A0A7W2M5M6-F1
#
_cell.length_a   1.000
_cell.length_b   1.000
_cell.length_c   1.000
_cell.angle_alpha   90.00
_cell.angle_beta   90.00
_cell.angle_gamma   90.00
#
_symmetry.space_group_name_H-M   'P 1'
#
loop_
_entity.id
_entity.type
_entity.pdbx_description
1 polymer ?
#
loop_
_entity_poly.entity_id
_entity_poly.type
_entity_poly.pdbx_seq_one_letter_code
_entity_poly.pdbx_strand_id
1 'polypeptide(L)'
;MDKVHPSKQLLHLFNAYTQAVNKRYDRTESVIAKLFKRKIVSSQDYFIKLILYIHNNPVHDQLVDTIADFEWSSYHTILSSKLTYILKNEVIERFGDLPNFKIFYSTNQDFEDNKSLILK
;
A
#
# COMPACT_ATOMS: atom_id res chain seq x y z
N MET A 1 19.96 -11.16 -16.48
CA MET A 1 19.42 -9.94 -15.82
C MET A 1 19.92 -9.93 -14.40
N ASP A 2 20.54 -8.84 -13.95
CA ASP A 2 20.97 -8.72 -12.56
C ASP A 2 19.77 -8.82 -11.61
N LYS A 3 19.97 -9.54 -10.51
CA LYS A 3 18.93 -9.76 -9.51
C LYS A 3 18.62 -8.42 -8.84
N VAL A 4 17.39 -7.93 -9.02
CA VAL A 4 16.92 -6.74 -8.31
C VAL A 4 16.94 -7.01 -6.81
N HIS A 5 17.59 -6.11 -6.05
CA HIS A 5 17.59 -6.13 -4.59
C HIS A 5 16.59 -5.09 -4.05
N PRO A 6 15.39 -5.48 -3.59
CA PRO A 6 14.35 -4.53 -3.17
C PRO A 6 14.83 -3.55 -2.10
N SER A 7 15.62 -4.01 -1.13
CA SER A 7 16.17 -3.14 -0.07
C SER A 7 17.06 -2.03 -0.64
N LYS A 8 17.84 -2.32 -1.69
CA LYS A 8 18.71 -1.32 -2.33
C LYS A 8 17.87 -0.32 -3.13
N GLN A 9 16.84 -0.77 -3.84
CA GLN A 9 15.94 0.11 -4.59
C GLN A 9 15.16 1.06 -3.67
N LEU A 10 14.61 0.54 -2.56
CA LEU A 10 13.93 1.37 -1.56
C LEU A 10 14.90 2.36 -0.91
N LEU A 11 16.13 1.96 -0.59
CA LEU A 11 17.15 2.87 -0.08
C LEU A 11 17.43 4.03 -1.03
N HIS A 12 17.57 3.75 -2.34
CA HIS A 12 17.75 4.80 -3.33
C HIS A 12 16.56 5.76 -3.40
N LEU A 13 15.33 5.22 -3.38
CA LEU A 13 14.11 6.02 -3.36
C LEU A 13 14.04 6.94 -2.13
N PHE A 14 14.26 6.40 -0.93
CA PHE A 14 14.20 7.15 0.32
C PHE A 14 15.27 8.24 0.42
N ASN A 15 16.50 7.94 -0.03
CA ASN A 15 17.58 8.92 -0.07
C ASN A 15 17.28 10.06 -1.03
N ALA A 16 16.79 9.75 -2.24
CA ALA A 16 16.42 10.75 -3.23
C ALA A 16 15.27 11.65 -2.72
N TYR A 17 14.25 11.05 -2.12
CA TYR A 17 13.13 11.78 -1.53
C TYR A 17 13.58 12.70 -0.38
N THR A 18 14.38 12.18 0.55
CA THR A 18 14.90 12.97 1.69
C THR A 18 15.73 14.16 1.20
N GLN A 19 16.62 13.96 0.22
CA GLN A 19 17.40 15.04 -0.37
C GLN A 19 16.52 16.11 -1.04
N ALA A 20 15.50 15.69 -1.79
CA ALA A 20 14.58 16.62 -2.45
C ALA A 20 13.78 17.46 -1.45
N VAL A 21 13.25 16.84 -0.38
CA VAL A 21 12.51 17.53 0.69
C VAL A 21 13.44 18.49 1.45
N ASN A 22 14.63 18.03 1.85
CA ASN A 22 15.61 18.86 2.55
C ASN A 22 16.03 20.08 1.73
N LYS A 23 16.28 19.90 0.43
CA LYS A 23 16.57 21.01 -0.48
C LYS A 23 15.40 21.99 -0.62
N ARG A 24 14.16 21.49 -0.65
CA ARG A 24 12.95 22.34 -0.80
C ARG A 24 12.68 23.20 0.43
N TYR A 25 12.94 22.68 1.62
CA TYR A 25 12.58 23.33 2.89
C TYR A 25 13.78 23.84 3.69
N ASP A 26 14.98 23.84 3.10
CA ASP A 26 16.24 24.24 3.75
C ASP A 26 16.50 23.51 5.08
N ARG A 27 16.35 22.19 5.06
CA ARG A 27 16.55 21.28 6.21
C ARG A 27 17.69 20.30 5.93
N THR A 28 18.19 19.64 6.97
CA THR A 28 19.25 18.60 6.86
C THR A 28 18.91 17.30 7.59
N GLU A 29 17.68 17.19 8.09
CA GLU A 29 17.26 16.09 8.95
C GLU A 29 16.81 14.86 8.17
N SER A 30 16.73 13.73 8.87
CA SER A 30 16.13 12.52 8.31
C SER A 30 14.61 12.67 8.24
N VAL A 31 14.03 12.49 7.05
CA VAL A 31 12.58 12.55 6.82
C VAL A 31 11.91 11.19 7.01
N ILE A 32 12.66 10.10 6.84
CA ILE A 32 12.15 8.72 6.86
C ILE A 32 12.82 7.94 7.98
N ALA A 33 12.03 7.22 8.77
CA ALA A 33 12.55 6.33 9.81
C ALA A 33 13.40 5.20 9.20
N LYS A 34 14.55 4.89 9.83
CA LYS A 34 15.54 3.94 9.29
C LYS A 34 15.11 2.46 9.31
N LEU A 35 14.02 2.09 9.96
CA LEU A 35 13.61 0.70 10.15
C LEU A 35 12.34 0.40 9.36
N PHE A 36 12.48 -0.27 8.22
CA PHE A 36 11.36 -0.96 7.59
C PHE A 36 11.45 -2.46 7.90
N LYS A 37 10.34 -3.02 8.36
CA LYS A 37 10.21 -4.46 8.58
C LYS A 37 9.59 -5.09 7.34
N ARG A 38 9.91 -6.36 7.07
CA ARG A 38 9.36 -7.11 5.93
C ARG A 38 8.77 -8.41 6.42
N LYS A 39 7.53 -8.68 6.04
CA LYS A 39 6.83 -9.93 6.30
C LYS A 39 6.56 -10.63 4.98
N ILE A 40 6.80 -11.93 4.93
CA ILE A 40 6.53 -12.73 3.74
C ILE A 40 5.03 -12.88 3.59
N VAL A 41 4.50 -12.56 2.40
CA VAL A 41 3.12 -12.89 2.03
C VAL A 41 3.08 -14.35 1.61
N SER A 42 2.65 -15.22 2.51
CA SER A 42 2.73 -16.67 2.36
C SER A 42 1.48 -17.32 1.74
N SER A 43 0.36 -16.61 1.63
CA SER A 43 -0.89 -17.12 1.08
C SER A 43 -1.69 -16.07 0.33
N GLN A 44 -2.61 -16.52 -0.53
CA GLN A 44 -3.54 -15.65 -1.23
C GLN A 44 -4.48 -14.92 -0.27
N ASP A 45 -5.02 -15.61 0.73
CA ASP A 45 -5.87 -15.00 1.75
C ASP A 45 -5.14 -13.88 2.50
N TYR A 46 -3.86 -14.10 2.83
CA TYR A 46 -3.06 -13.06 3.46
C TYR A 46 -2.83 -11.87 2.51
N PHE A 47 -2.59 -12.13 1.23
CA PHE A 47 -2.45 -11.08 0.22
C PHE A 47 -3.73 -10.22 0.10
N ILE A 48 -4.90 -10.85 0.03
CA ILE A 48 -6.20 -10.16 -0.05
C ILE A 48 -6.42 -9.30 1.21
N LYS A 49 -6.23 -9.89 2.39
CA LYS A 49 -6.33 -9.16 3.68
C LYS A 49 -5.36 -7.99 3.76
N LEU A 50 -4.14 -8.15 3.25
CA LEU A 50 -3.14 -7.09 3.25
C LEU A 50 -3.55 -5.90 2.35
N ILE A 51 -4.10 -6.16 1.17
CA ILE A 51 -4.61 -5.09 0.29
C ILE A 51 -5.78 -4.36 0.97
N LEU A 52 -6.73 -5.11 1.53
CA LEU A 52 -7.88 -4.55 2.23
C LEU A 52 -7.43 -3.67 3.40
N TYR A 53 -6.47 -4.15 4.20
CA TYR A 53 -5.88 -3.41 5.30
C TYR A 53 -5.24 -2.10 4.82
N ILE A 54 -4.35 -2.15 3.82
CA ILE A 54 -3.66 -0.96 3.29
C ILE A 54 -4.66 0.11 2.82
N HIS A 55 -5.72 -0.29 2.11
CA HIS A 55 -6.73 0.66 1.64
C HIS A 55 -7.64 1.19 2.76
N ASN A 56 -7.84 0.44 3.85
CA ASN A 56 -8.63 0.89 5.00
C ASN A 56 -7.81 1.67 6.05
N ASN A 57 -6.47 1.64 6.01
CA ASN A 57 -5.63 2.39 6.96
C ASN A 57 -6.03 3.86 7.13
N PRO A 58 -6.31 4.63 6.07
CA PRO A 58 -6.73 6.02 6.22
C PRO A 58 -8.06 6.18 6.97
N VAL A 59 -8.98 5.21 6.82
CA VAL A 59 -10.26 5.21 7.54
C VAL A 59 -10.03 4.82 9.00
N HIS A 60 -9.23 3.79 9.26
CA HIS A 60 -8.89 3.36 10.62
C HIS A 60 -8.17 4.43 11.43
N ASP A 61 -7.25 5.15 10.80
CA ASP A 61 -6.51 6.25 11.41
C ASP A 61 -7.31 7.57 11.41
N GLN A 62 -8.60 7.52 11.03
CA GLN A 62 -9.55 8.63 11.04
C GLN A 62 -9.09 9.84 10.20
N LEU A 63 -8.33 9.58 9.13
CA LEU A 63 -7.93 10.61 8.17
C LEU A 63 -9.05 10.95 7.19
N VAL A 64 -9.93 9.99 6.91
CA VAL A 64 -11.07 10.10 6.00
C VAL A 64 -12.23 9.22 6.47
N ASP A 65 -13.46 9.55 6.05
CA ASP A 65 -14.66 8.77 6.39
C ASP A 65 -14.79 7.50 5.53
N THR A 66 -14.36 7.56 4.26
CA THR A 66 -14.42 6.41 3.35
C THR A 66 -13.10 6.22 2.60
N ILE A 67 -12.84 4.98 2.16
CA ILE A 67 -11.65 4.64 1.36
C ILE A 67 -11.56 5.49 0.08
N ALA A 68 -12.71 5.85 -0.49
CA ALA A 68 -12.78 6.63 -1.73
C ALA A 68 -12.39 8.10 -1.53
N ASP A 69 -12.31 8.60 -0.29
CA ASP A 69 -11.91 9.97 -0.01
C ASP A 69 -10.39 10.10 0.12
N PHE A 70 -9.65 8.98 0.21
CA PHE A 70 -8.20 9.00 0.29
C PHE A 70 -7.52 8.86 -1.09
N GLU A 71 -7.22 10.03 -1.67
CA GLU A 71 -6.65 10.14 -3.02
C GLU A 71 -5.30 9.43 -3.19
N TRP A 72 -4.50 9.33 -2.13
CA TRP A 72 -3.13 8.78 -2.16
C TRP A 72 -3.09 7.26 -2.00
N SER A 73 -4.06 6.55 -2.59
CA SER A 73 -4.13 5.09 -2.58
C SER A 73 -4.18 4.49 -3.99
N SER A 74 -3.81 3.21 -4.10
CA SER A 74 -3.99 2.44 -5.34
C SER A 74 -5.44 2.09 -5.64
N TYR A 75 -6.38 2.30 -4.71
CA TYR A 75 -7.79 1.92 -4.85
C TYR A 75 -8.42 2.53 -6.12
N HIS A 76 -8.32 3.85 -6.29
CA HIS A 76 -8.82 4.54 -7.49
C HIS A 76 -8.11 4.10 -8.76
N THR A 77 -6.81 3.81 -8.65
CA THR A 77 -6.02 3.38 -9.80
C THR A 77 -6.47 2.00 -10.28
N ILE A 78 -6.74 1.06 -9.37
CA ILE A 78 -7.22 -0.28 -9.69
C ILE A 78 -8.60 -0.22 -10.38
N LEU A 79 -9.49 0.66 -9.91
CA LEU A 79 -10.83 0.85 -10.48
C LEU A 79 -10.82 1.61 -11.82
N SER A 80 -9.72 2.28 -12.16
CA SER A 80 -9.59 3.12 -13.34
C SER A 80 -9.16 2.32 -14.57
N SER A 81 -9.66 2.70 -15.75
CA SER A 81 -9.25 2.16 -17.05
C SER A 81 -7.92 2.72 -17.57
N LYS A 82 -7.30 3.69 -16.87
CA LYS A 82 -6.04 4.31 -17.30
C LYS A 82 -4.89 3.30 -17.31
N LEU A 83 -3.96 3.39 -18.26
CA LEU A 83 -2.75 2.57 -18.25
C LEU A 83 -1.83 3.01 -17.10
N THR A 84 -1.37 2.06 -16.29
CA THR A 84 -0.45 2.31 -15.17
C THR A 84 0.51 1.14 -14.97
N TYR A 85 1.57 1.32 -14.20
CA TYR A 85 2.49 0.24 -13.81
C TYR A 85 1.91 -0.74 -12.78
N ILE A 86 0.71 -0.47 -12.23
CA ILE A 86 0.03 -1.40 -11.31
C ILE A 86 -0.55 -2.57 -12.10
N LEU A 87 -0.34 -3.78 -11.60
CA LEU A 87 -0.87 -5.03 -12.15
C LEU A 87 -2.37 -5.19 -11.79
N LYS A 88 -3.22 -4.32 -12.36
CA LYS A 88 -4.64 -4.21 -11.99
C LYS A 88 -5.40 -5.51 -12.15
N ASN A 89 -5.23 -6.17 -13.31
CA ASN A 89 -5.93 -7.40 -13.63
C ASN A 89 -5.55 -8.51 -12.65
N GLU A 90 -4.27 -8.66 -12.35
CA GLU A 90 -3.79 -9.67 -11.39
C GLU A 90 -4.28 -9.41 -9.97
N VAL A 91 -4.42 -8.14 -9.57
CA VAL A 91 -5.05 -7.80 -8.29
C VAL A 91 -6.52 -8.20 -8.33
N ILE A 92 -7.28 -7.74 -9.33
CA ILE A 92 -8.71 -8.01 -9.48
C ILE A 92 -9.01 -9.51 -9.52
N GLU A 93 -8.25 -10.29 -10.29
CA GLU A 93 -8.39 -11.75 -10.40
C GLU A 93 -8.21 -12.47 -9.06
N ARG A 94 -7.39 -11.95 -8.15
CA ARG A 94 -7.23 -12.52 -6.80
C ARG A 94 -8.48 -12.32 -5.93
N PHE A 95 -9.28 -11.31 -6.25
CA PHE A 95 -10.62 -11.12 -5.68
C PHE A 95 -11.70 -11.85 -6.48
N GLY A 96 -11.33 -12.62 -7.51
CA GLY A 96 -12.25 -13.30 -8.43
C GLY A 96 -12.54 -12.45 -9.66
N ASP A 97 -13.15 -11.29 -9.46
CA ASP A 97 -13.47 -10.32 -10.52
C ASP A 97 -13.66 -8.90 -9.95
N LEU A 98 -13.94 -7.93 -10.83
CA LEU A 98 -14.14 -6.54 -10.44
C LEU A 98 -15.39 -6.34 -9.55
N PRO A 99 -16.55 -6.97 -9.81
CA PRO A 99 -17.67 -6.97 -8.88
C PRO A 99 -17.29 -7.43 -7.47
N ASN A 100 -16.63 -8.58 -7.33
CA ASN A 100 -16.19 -9.09 -6.05
C ASN A 100 -15.18 -8.16 -5.38
N PHE A 101 -14.22 -7.61 -6.13
CA PHE A 101 -13.29 -6.60 -5.61
C PHE A 101 -14.05 -5.47 -4.91
N LYS A 102 -15.10 -4.91 -5.53
CA LYS A 102 -15.93 -3.86 -4.92
C LYS A 102 -16.71 -4.35 -3.70
N ILE A 103 -17.26 -5.57 -3.77
CA ILE A 103 -18.01 -6.17 -2.66
C ILE A 103 -17.14 -6.29 -1.41
N PHE A 104 -15.89 -6.74 -1.54
CA PHE A 104 -14.96 -6.87 -0.40
C PHE A 104 -14.75 -5.55 0.37
N TYR A 105 -14.84 -4.38 -0.28
CA TYR A 105 -14.76 -3.07 0.40
C TYR A 105 -16.11 -2.56 0.92
N SER A 106 -17.23 -3.15 0.50
CA SER A 106 -18.57 -2.81 1.02
C SER A 106 -18.95 -3.63 2.25
N THR A 107 -18.33 -4.80 2.44
CA THR A 107 -18.52 -5.60 3.64
C THR A 107 -17.70 -5.01 4.80
N ASN A 108 -18.28 -4.92 6.00
CA ASN A 108 -17.51 -4.57 7.20
C ASN A 108 -16.35 -5.54 7.36
N GLN A 109 -15.13 -5.04 7.13
CA GLN A 109 -13.91 -5.79 7.34
C GLN A 109 -13.53 -5.61 8.81
N ASP A 110 -13.63 -6.69 9.58
CA ASP A 110 -13.20 -6.67 10.97
C ASP A 110 -11.68 -6.84 11.01
N PHE A 111 -11.02 -5.73 11.29
CA PHE A 111 -9.56 -5.64 11.32
C PHE A 111 -9.01 -5.67 12.75
N GLU A 112 -9.84 -6.01 13.75
CA GLU A 112 -9.41 -6.06 15.16
C GLU A 112 -8.20 -7.00 15.40
N ASP A 113 -7.99 -8.00 14.52
CA ASP A 113 -6.84 -8.92 14.56
C ASP A 113 -5.72 -8.60 13.53
N ASN A 114 -5.53 -7.32 13.23
CA ASN A 114 -4.42 -6.81 12.38
C ASN A 114 -3.01 -7.14 12.88
N LYS A 115 -2.85 -7.60 14.13
CA LYS A 115 -1.55 -8.02 14.68
C LYS A 115 -0.90 -9.11 13.82
N SER A 116 -1.72 -9.91 13.12
CA SER A 116 -1.25 -10.95 12.21
C SER A 116 -0.79 -10.39 10.85
N LEU A 117 -1.19 -9.17 10.46
CA LEU A 117 -0.87 -8.62 9.14
C LEU A 117 0.44 -7.83 9.12
N ILE A 118 0.85 -7.27 10.26
CA ILE A 118 1.99 -6.35 10.39
C ILE A 118 2.98 -6.85 11.44
N LEU A 119 4.25 -6.46 11.28
CA LEU A 119 5.28 -6.69 12.29
C LEU A 119 5.23 -5.56 13.33
N LYS A 120 4.88 -5.90 14.58
CA LYS A 120 5.05 -4.99 15.73
C LYS A 120 6.52 -4.74 15.99
#